data_AF-A0A935IA81-F1
#
_entry.id   AF-A0A935IA81-F1
#
_cell.length_a   1.000
_cell.length_b   1.000
_cell.length_c   1.000
_cell.angle_alpha   90.00
_cell.angle_beta   90.00
_cell.angle_gamma   90.00
#
_symmetry.space_group_name_H-M   'P 1'
#
loop_
_entity.id
_entity.type
_entity.pdbx_description
1 polymer ?
#
loop_
_entity_poly.entity_id
_entity_poly.type
_entity_poly.pdbx_seq_one_letter_code
_entity_poly.pdbx_strand_id
1 'polypeptide(L)'
;MEDQLNKFWLLLGRSSDFLGLITVVLSLMTWLIVRRQKRKIMALAASISPPTDWDKYYELYDGKINSENPMALSICLLKDIHSVKKDVENFLLAKFNTKIPVIEILMDGLNGKEDIKKYLNALRSVKKGALSEATELRLFIAGPVMAGTIAGAVFDHFGVVLLYHKNGPTYEFWGPLVKS
;
A
#
# COMPACT_ATOMS: atom_id res chain seq x y z
N MET A 1 -52.18 33.79 3.30
CA MET A 1 -51.01 33.16 3.96
C MET A 1 -50.77 31.75 3.43
N GLU A 2 -51.82 30.95 3.19
CA GLU A 2 -51.71 29.60 2.60
C GLU A 2 -51.02 29.55 1.23
N ASP A 3 -51.25 30.53 0.36
CA ASP A 3 -50.71 30.51 -1.02
C ASP A 3 -49.17 30.67 -1.09
N GLN A 4 -48.58 31.35 -0.10
CA GLN A 4 -47.12 31.47 0.03
C GLN A 4 -46.49 30.18 0.57
N LEU A 5 -47.19 29.48 1.48
CA LEU A 5 -46.73 28.21 2.05
C LEU A 5 -46.72 27.10 0.98
N ASN A 6 -47.74 27.04 0.13
CA ASN A 6 -47.85 26.06 -0.96
C ASN A 6 -46.76 26.25 -2.02
N LYS A 7 -46.44 27.50 -2.38
CA LYS A 7 -45.33 27.81 -3.30
C LYS A 7 -43.97 27.42 -2.73
N PHE A 8 -43.75 27.59 -1.43
CA PHE A 8 -42.52 27.17 -0.74
C PHE A 8 -42.35 25.65 -0.71
N TRP A 9 -43.41 24.89 -0.40
CA TRP A 9 -43.37 23.41 -0.43
C TRP A 9 -43.17 22.84 -1.83
N LEU A 10 -43.76 23.46 -2.86
CA LEU A 10 -43.54 23.10 -4.28
C LEU A 10 -42.09 23.37 -4.73
N LEU A 11 -41.49 24.47 -4.27
CA LEU A 11 -40.08 24.81 -4.51
C LEU A 11 -39.14 23.85 -3.79
N LEU A 12 -39.43 23.50 -2.53
CA LEU A 12 -38.66 22.52 -1.77
C LEU A 12 -38.73 21.11 -2.39
N GLY A 13 -39.92 20.66 -2.81
CA GLY A 13 -40.09 19.37 -3.48
C GLY A 13 -39.27 19.26 -4.78
N ARG A 14 -39.29 20.32 -5.61
CA ARG A 14 -38.42 20.40 -6.81
C ARG A 14 -36.93 20.39 -6.49
N SER A 15 -36.55 20.95 -5.34
CA SER A 15 -35.15 21.01 -4.89
C SER A 15 -34.66 19.65 -4.38
N SER A 16 -35.51 18.89 -3.67
CA SER A 16 -35.19 17.53 -3.23
C SER A 16 -35.05 16.56 -4.40
N ASP A 17 -35.86 16.71 -5.44
CA ASP A 17 -35.76 15.89 -6.65
C ASP A 17 -34.43 16.13 -7.38
N PHE A 18 -33.98 17.39 -7.42
CA PHE A 18 -32.70 17.77 -8.02
C PHE A 18 -31.50 17.22 -7.24
N LEU A 19 -31.54 17.28 -5.90
CA LEU A 19 -30.51 16.67 -5.04
C LEU A 19 -30.47 15.14 -5.18
N GLY A 20 -31.62 14.49 -5.31
CA GLY A 20 -31.72 13.07 -5.60
C GLY A 20 -31.04 12.71 -6.92
N LEU A 21 -31.31 13.48 -7.98
CA LEU A 21 -30.70 13.29 -9.29
C LEU A 21 -29.16 13.41 -9.24
N ILE A 22 -28.64 14.44 -8.56
CA ILE A 22 -27.19 14.63 -8.39
C ILE A 22 -26.55 13.44 -7.68
N THR A 23 -27.20 12.95 -6.62
CA THR A 23 -26.68 11.82 -5.82
C THR A 23 -26.62 10.53 -6.65
N VAL A 24 -27.62 10.30 -7.49
CA VAL A 24 -27.65 9.17 -8.43
C VAL A 24 -26.51 9.28 -9.45
N VAL A 25 -26.27 10.47 -10.02
CA VAL A 25 -25.18 10.70 -10.97
C VAL A 25 -23.81 10.45 -10.32
N LEU A 26 -23.57 10.98 -9.12
CA LEU A 26 -22.32 10.76 -8.39
C LEU A 26 -22.11 9.28 -8.03
N SER A 27 -23.17 8.58 -7.64
CA SER A 27 -23.15 7.13 -7.36
C SER A 27 -22.83 6.31 -8.62
N LEU A 28 -23.39 6.71 -9.76
CA LEU A 28 -23.12 6.07 -11.05
C LEU A 28 -21.66 6.31 -11.49
N MET A 29 -21.15 7.53 -11.33
CA MET A 29 -19.75 7.86 -11.63
C MET A 29 -18.76 7.08 -10.77
N THR A 30 -18.98 7.02 -9.46
CA THR A 30 -18.13 6.23 -8.55
C THR A 30 -18.16 4.75 -8.91
N TRP A 31 -19.33 4.19 -9.21
CA TRP A 31 -19.45 2.81 -9.68
C TRP A 31 -18.67 2.56 -10.98
N LEU A 32 -18.75 3.47 -11.95
CA LEU A 32 -18.00 3.36 -13.21
C LEU A 32 -16.48 3.42 -13.01
N ILE A 33 -15.99 4.30 -12.13
CA ILE A 33 -14.57 4.41 -11.80
C ILE A 33 -14.07 3.12 -11.14
N VAL A 34 -14.77 2.64 -10.10
CA VAL A 34 -14.43 1.40 -9.39
C VAL A 34 -14.46 0.20 -10.34
N ARG A 35 -15.45 0.12 -11.23
CA ARG A 35 -15.55 -0.98 -12.20
C ARG A 35 -14.40 -0.97 -13.20
N ARG A 36 -13.95 0.21 -13.66
CA ARG A 36 -12.78 0.34 -14.55
C ARG A 36 -11.49 -0.06 -13.83
N GLN A 37 -11.30 0.35 -12.58
CA GLN A 37 -10.12 -0.02 -11.78
C GLN A 37 -10.08 -1.53 -11.52
N LYS A 38 -11.21 -2.15 -11.15
CA LYS A 38 -11.30 -3.61 -10.94
C LYS A 38 -10.91 -4.39 -12.20
N ARG A 39 -11.32 -3.93 -13.38
CA ARG A 39 -10.92 -4.54 -14.66
C ARG A 39 -9.43 -4.42 -14.93
N LYS A 40 -8.81 -3.27 -14.65
CA LYS A 40 -7.36 -3.09 -14.80
C LYS A 40 -6.58 -4.02 -13.87
N ILE A 41 -6.96 -4.08 -12.59
CA ILE A 41 -6.32 -4.96 -11.59
C ILE A 41 -6.48 -6.44 -11.98
N MET A 42 -7.67 -6.86 -12.42
CA MET A 42 -7.90 -8.23 -12.89
C MET A 42 -7.13 -8.54 -14.17
N ALA A 43 -6.98 -7.59 -15.09
CA ALA A 43 -6.18 -7.78 -16.30
C ALA A 43 -4.68 -7.88 -15.99
N LEU A 44 -4.16 -7.05 -15.09
CA LEU A 44 -2.79 -7.15 -14.57
C LEU A 44 -2.57 -8.50 -13.87
N ALA A 45 -3.49 -8.88 -12.96
CA ALA A 45 -3.42 -10.16 -12.27
C ALA A 45 -3.53 -11.37 -13.22
N ALA A 46 -4.34 -11.30 -14.27
CA ALA A 46 -4.46 -12.37 -15.27
C ALA A 46 -3.27 -12.42 -16.23
N SER A 47 -2.66 -11.28 -16.55
CA SER A 47 -1.44 -11.20 -17.37
C SER A 47 -0.20 -11.76 -16.64
N ILE A 48 -0.26 -11.79 -15.31
CA ILE A 48 0.71 -12.47 -14.45
C ILE A 48 0.13 -13.83 -14.11
N SER A 49 0.05 -14.75 -15.09
CA SER A 49 -0.15 -16.16 -14.76
C SER A 49 0.97 -16.55 -13.80
N PRO A 50 0.68 -17.07 -12.59
CA PRO A 50 1.74 -17.43 -11.65
C PRO A 50 2.62 -18.47 -12.36
N PRO A 51 3.88 -18.16 -12.67
CA PRO A 51 4.75 -19.13 -13.30
C PRO A 51 4.82 -20.35 -12.37
N THR A 52 4.59 -21.52 -12.93
CA THR A 52 4.72 -22.81 -12.23
C THR A 52 6.15 -23.11 -11.81
N ASP A 53 7.10 -22.29 -12.24
CA ASP A 53 8.54 -22.40 -12.06
C ASP A 53 9.03 -21.25 -11.17
N TRP A 54 9.58 -21.61 -10.00
CA TRP A 54 10.05 -20.66 -8.99
C TRP A 54 11.17 -19.76 -9.53
N ASP A 55 12.06 -20.28 -10.38
CA ASP A 55 13.19 -19.51 -10.89
C ASP A 55 12.71 -18.39 -11.82
N LYS A 56 11.74 -18.69 -12.69
CA LYS A 56 11.08 -17.69 -13.54
C LYS A 56 10.28 -16.68 -12.72
N TYR A 57 9.69 -17.12 -11.61
CA TYR A 57 9.02 -16.24 -10.66
C TYR A 57 10.01 -15.27 -10.04
N TYR A 58 11.11 -15.78 -9.49
CA TYR A 58 12.15 -14.97 -8.87
C TYR A 58 12.73 -13.95 -9.86
N GLU A 59 13.06 -14.37 -11.08
CA GLU A 59 13.57 -13.49 -12.13
C GLU A 59 12.61 -12.38 -12.57
N LEU A 60 11.29 -12.63 -12.53
CA LEU A 60 10.30 -11.63 -12.92
C LEU A 60 10.25 -10.46 -11.93
N TYR A 61 10.42 -10.75 -10.64
CA TYR A 61 10.31 -9.77 -9.57
C TYR A 61 11.66 -9.18 -9.14
N ASP A 62 12.77 -9.89 -9.33
CA ASP A 62 14.11 -9.38 -9.01
C ASP A 62 14.59 -8.35 -10.05
N GLY A 63 14.19 -7.09 -9.83
CA GLY A 63 14.72 -5.94 -10.56
C GLY A 63 14.21 -5.74 -11.99
N LYS A 64 13.33 -6.61 -12.52
CA LYS A 64 12.65 -6.39 -13.80
C LYS A 64 11.35 -5.59 -13.67
N ILE A 65 10.79 -5.46 -12.46
CA ILE A 65 9.61 -4.62 -12.23
C ILE A 65 10.04 -3.16 -12.17
N ASN A 66 9.73 -2.44 -13.25
CA ASN A 66 9.80 -0.99 -13.33
C ASN A 66 8.39 -0.44 -13.12
N SER A 67 8.02 -0.29 -11.84
CA SER A 67 6.76 0.34 -11.49
C SER A 67 6.84 1.86 -11.67
N GLU A 68 5.73 2.51 -12.02
CA GLU A 68 5.70 3.97 -12.26
C GLU A 68 5.99 4.79 -10.99
N ASN A 69 5.59 4.28 -9.82
CA ASN A 69 5.75 4.93 -8.52
C ASN A 69 6.19 3.90 -7.45
N PRO A 70 7.45 3.45 -7.49
CA PRO A 70 7.97 2.51 -6.50
C PRO A 70 8.25 3.24 -5.20
N MET A 71 7.90 2.62 -4.07
CA MET A 71 8.25 3.12 -2.74
C MET A 71 8.88 2.03 -1.91
N ALA A 72 9.72 2.44 -0.95
CA ALA A 72 10.32 1.53 0.01
C ALA A 72 9.85 1.86 1.43
N LEU A 73 9.66 0.82 2.22
CA LEU A 73 9.35 0.90 3.64
C LEU A 73 10.45 0.20 4.43
N SER A 74 11.18 0.97 5.22
CA SER A 74 12.19 0.49 6.15
C SER A 74 11.62 0.42 7.56
N ILE A 75 11.59 -0.77 8.13
CA ILE A 75 11.07 -1.02 9.49
C ILE A 75 12.24 -1.46 10.35
N CYS A 76 12.55 -0.71 11.42
CA CYS A 76 13.50 -1.11 12.44
C CYS A 76 12.82 -1.17 13.81
N LEU A 77 12.86 -2.36 14.41
CA LEU A 77 12.30 -2.71 15.71
C LEU A 77 13.36 -3.39 16.59
N LEU A 78 14.65 -3.21 16.27
CA LEU A 78 15.73 -3.65 17.13
C LEU A 78 15.83 -2.74 18.36
N LYS A 79 16.33 -3.28 19.46
CA LYS A 79 16.66 -2.47 20.65
C LYS A 79 17.79 -1.49 20.31
N ASP A 80 17.84 -0.38 21.03
CA ASP A 80 18.85 0.70 20.90
C ASP A 80 18.65 1.68 19.71
N ILE A 81 17.44 1.70 19.11
CA ILE A 81 16.97 2.70 18.12
C ILE A 81 18.06 3.09 17.11
N HIS A 82 18.30 2.21 16.14
CA HIS A 82 19.16 2.53 15.00
C HIS A 82 18.34 2.63 13.71
N SER A 83 18.42 3.79 13.05
CA SER A 83 17.81 3.97 11.73
C SER A 83 18.53 3.09 10.71
N VAL A 84 17.75 2.32 9.94
CA VAL A 84 18.25 1.55 8.79
C VAL A 84 17.93 2.23 7.46
N LYS A 85 17.28 3.40 7.51
CA LYS A 85 16.83 4.13 6.32
C LYS A 85 17.98 4.44 5.36
N LYS A 86 19.10 4.95 5.88
CA LYS A 86 20.25 5.33 5.06
C LYS A 86 20.88 4.11 4.36
N ASP A 87 20.96 2.98 5.05
CA ASP A 87 21.45 1.72 4.47
C ASP A 87 20.54 1.27 3.32
N VAL A 88 19.22 1.38 3.51
CA VAL A 88 18.22 1.04 2.49
C VAL A 88 18.30 2.00 1.30
N GLU A 89 18.40 3.31 1.53
CA GLU A 89 18.57 4.32 0.47
C GLU A 89 19.83 4.05 -0.37
N ASN A 90 20.95 3.76 0.28
CA ASN A 90 22.21 3.44 -0.39
C ASN A 90 22.09 2.16 -1.22
N PHE A 91 21.47 1.11 -0.67
CA PHE A 91 21.24 -0.15 -1.37
C PHE A 91 20.36 0.05 -2.61
N LEU A 92 19.24 0.76 -2.46
CA LEU A 92 18.31 1.02 -3.56
C LEU A 92 18.97 1.84 -4.67
N LEU A 93 19.75 2.87 -4.31
CA LEU A 93 20.50 3.68 -5.27
C LEU A 93 21.53 2.83 -6.01
N ALA A 94 22.29 1.98 -5.30
CA ALA A 94 23.29 1.11 -5.91
C ALA A 94 22.68 0.04 -6.83
N LYS A 95 21.54 -0.56 -6.44
CA LYS A 95 20.91 -1.66 -7.18
C LYS A 95 20.07 -1.19 -8.37
N PHE A 96 19.36 -0.07 -8.26
CA PHE A 96 18.39 0.39 -9.27
C PHE A 96 18.81 1.66 -10.01
N ASN A 97 19.94 2.26 -9.63
CA ASN A 97 20.44 3.52 -10.18
C ASN A 97 19.39 4.64 -10.21
N THR A 98 18.44 4.59 -9.28
CA THR A 98 17.28 5.50 -9.21
C THR A 98 16.96 5.78 -7.75
N LYS A 99 16.55 7.02 -7.45
CA LYS A 99 16.15 7.42 -6.10
C LYS A 99 14.71 6.96 -5.81
N ILE A 100 14.59 5.87 -5.08
CA ILE A 100 13.30 5.35 -4.58
C ILE A 100 13.01 6.00 -3.22
N PRO A 101 11.83 6.64 -3.01
CA PRO A 101 11.46 7.19 -1.71
C PRO A 101 11.41 6.14 -0.61
N VAL A 102 12.07 6.40 0.53
CA VAL A 102 12.08 5.50 1.69
C VAL A 102 11.29 6.12 2.85
N ILE A 103 10.24 5.42 3.25
CA ILE A 103 9.44 5.70 4.46
C ILE A 103 10.01 4.85 5.59
N GLU A 104 10.18 5.44 6.77
CA GLU A 104 10.74 4.74 7.92
C GLU A 104 9.72 4.56 9.04
N ILE A 105 9.69 3.36 9.62
CA ILE A 105 9.09 3.07 10.92
C ILE A 105 10.22 2.63 11.85
N LEU A 106 10.51 3.44 12.85
CA LEU A 106 11.56 3.20 13.83
C LEU A 106 10.94 3.12 15.22
N MET A 107 11.12 2.00 15.91
CA MET A 107 10.61 1.77 17.27
C MET A 107 11.61 0.97 18.10
N ASP A 108 11.61 1.19 19.41
CA ASP A 108 12.46 0.47 20.37
C ASP A 108 11.85 -0.88 20.77
N GLY A 109 11.93 -1.85 19.88
CA GLY A 109 11.40 -3.19 20.12
C GLY A 109 9.87 -3.29 20.11
N LEU A 110 9.39 -4.49 20.43
CA LEU A 110 7.98 -4.81 20.65
C LEU A 110 7.84 -5.48 22.02
N ASN A 111 7.72 -4.69 23.08
CA ASN A 111 7.82 -5.18 24.46
C ASN A 111 6.46 -5.51 25.11
N GLY A 112 5.38 -5.45 24.34
CA GLY A 112 4.05 -5.80 24.82
C GLY A 112 2.91 -5.34 23.92
N LYS A 113 1.69 -5.49 24.42
CA LYS A 113 0.45 -5.20 23.70
C LYS A 113 0.38 -3.77 23.15
N GLU A 114 0.81 -2.78 23.94
CA GLU A 114 0.74 -1.37 23.54
C GLU A 114 1.73 -1.06 22.40
N ASP A 115 2.93 -1.66 22.40
CA ASP A 115 3.89 -1.47 21.33
C ASP A 115 3.43 -2.15 20.04
N ILE A 116 2.83 -3.33 20.14
CA ILE A 116 2.20 -4.01 18.99
C ILE A 116 1.07 -3.14 18.41
N LYS A 117 0.25 -2.52 19.27
CA LYS A 117 -0.81 -1.61 18.83
C LYS A 117 -0.25 -0.37 18.13
N LYS A 118 0.81 0.25 18.68
CA LYS A 118 1.51 1.37 18.05
C LYS A 118 2.07 0.98 16.68
N TYR A 119 2.74 -0.16 16.61
CA TYR A 119 3.30 -0.69 15.36
C TYR A 119 2.22 -0.93 14.31
N LEU A 120 1.13 -1.59 14.67
CA LEU A 120 -0.01 -1.83 13.78
C LEU A 120 -0.63 -0.52 13.27
N ASN A 121 -0.75 0.49 14.13
CA ASN A 121 -1.26 1.80 13.74
C ASN A 121 -0.29 2.54 12.81
N ALA A 122 1.02 2.45 13.05
CA ALA A 122 2.05 3.03 12.17
C ALA A 122 1.98 2.39 10.77
N LEU A 123 1.93 1.06 10.68
CA LEU A 123 1.77 0.34 9.42
C LEU A 123 0.51 0.77 8.66
N ARG A 124 -0.63 0.86 9.35
CA ARG A 124 -1.91 1.29 8.74
C ARG A 124 -1.88 2.74 8.29
N SER A 125 -1.22 3.61 9.04
CA SER A 125 -1.05 5.02 8.69
C SER A 125 -0.21 5.15 7.42
N VAL A 126 0.93 4.45 7.36
CA VAL A 126 1.79 4.40 6.18
C VAL A 126 1.04 3.85 4.95
N LYS A 127 0.30 2.74 5.11
CA LYS A 127 -0.52 2.14 4.04
C LYS A 127 -1.54 3.11 3.47
N LYS A 128 -2.25 3.87 4.32
CA LYS A 128 -3.33 4.78 3.91
C LYS A 128 -2.83 6.14 3.43
N GLY A 129 -1.70 6.61 3.95
CA GLY A 129 -1.15 7.93 3.66
C GLY A 129 -0.05 7.84 2.63
N ALA A 130 1.18 7.68 3.12
CA ALA A 130 2.40 7.78 2.31
C ALA A 130 2.45 6.80 1.13
N LEU A 131 1.81 5.63 1.26
CA LEU A 131 1.76 4.60 0.22
C LEU A 131 0.50 4.63 -0.66
N SER A 132 -0.39 5.62 -0.50
CA SER A 132 -1.67 5.65 -1.22
C SER A 132 -1.55 5.68 -2.75
N GLU A 133 -0.48 6.27 -3.27
CA GLU A 133 -0.20 6.36 -4.71
C GLU A 133 0.90 5.37 -5.16
N ALA A 134 1.47 4.58 -4.23
CA ALA A 134 2.55 3.68 -4.59
C ALA A 134 2.02 2.48 -5.37
N THR A 135 2.74 2.13 -6.41
CA THR A 135 2.39 1.02 -7.32
C THR A 135 3.14 -0.26 -6.95
N GLU A 136 4.25 -0.12 -6.22
CA GLU A 136 5.09 -1.20 -5.74
C GLU A 136 5.67 -0.83 -4.37
N LEU A 137 5.72 -1.78 -3.44
CA LEU A 137 6.30 -1.62 -2.12
C LEU A 137 7.52 -2.52 -1.94
N ARG A 138 8.68 -1.93 -1.64
CA ARG A 138 9.90 -2.65 -1.26
C ARG A 138 10.03 -2.66 0.25
N LEU A 139 9.86 -3.82 0.86
CA LEU A 139 9.74 -3.98 2.30
C LEU A 139 11.06 -4.47 2.90
N PHE A 140 11.62 -3.69 3.81
CA PHE A 140 12.85 -3.98 4.55
C PHE A 140 12.52 -4.05 6.04
N ILE A 141 12.85 -5.15 6.71
CA ILE A 141 12.51 -5.35 8.12
C ILE A 141 13.75 -5.78 8.91
N ALA A 142 14.08 -5.02 9.95
CA ALA A 142 15.04 -5.36 10.98
C ALA A 142 14.30 -5.47 12.31
N GLY A 143 14.05 -6.70 12.79
CA GLY A 143 13.25 -6.90 13.99
C GLY A 143 12.86 -8.36 14.20
N PRO A 144 12.02 -8.65 15.21
CA PRO A 144 11.54 -10.00 15.46
C PRO A 144 10.66 -10.51 14.31
N VAL A 145 10.72 -11.82 14.04
CA VAL A 145 9.97 -12.48 12.94
C VAL A 145 8.48 -12.13 12.96
N MET A 146 7.88 -12.07 14.16
CA MET A 146 6.47 -11.71 14.33
C MET A 146 6.11 -10.34 13.73
N ALA A 147 7.03 -9.38 13.77
CA ALA A 147 6.80 -8.09 13.14
C ALA A 147 6.69 -8.20 11.62
N GLY A 148 7.53 -9.04 11.01
CA GLY A 148 7.44 -9.38 9.59
C GLY A 148 6.10 -10.00 9.22
N THR A 149 5.60 -10.93 10.05
CA THR A 149 4.27 -11.52 9.86
C THR A 149 3.15 -10.48 9.92
N ILE A 150 3.20 -9.57 10.90
CA ILE A 150 2.20 -8.49 11.04
C ILE A 150 2.27 -7.52 9.85
N ALA A 151 3.47 -7.11 9.44
CA ALA A 151 3.66 -6.26 8.26
C ALA A 151 3.10 -6.93 7.00
N GLY A 152 3.44 -8.21 6.78
CA GLY A 152 2.89 -9.00 5.67
C GLY A 152 1.36 -9.04 5.69
N ALA A 153 0.75 -9.28 6.84
CA ALA A 153 -0.71 -9.27 6.98
C ALA A 153 -1.34 -7.89 6.72
N VAL A 154 -0.69 -6.79 7.12
CA VAL A 154 -1.19 -5.43 6.87
C VAL A 154 -1.08 -5.06 5.39
N PHE A 155 0.02 -5.43 4.74
CA PHE A 155 0.25 -5.17 3.31
C PHE A 155 -0.30 -6.26 2.40
N ASP A 156 -1.03 -7.23 2.94
CA ASP A 156 -1.86 -8.13 2.15
C ASP A 156 -2.82 -7.26 1.30
N HIS A 157 -2.88 -7.55 0.00
CA HIS A 157 -3.60 -6.80 -1.03
C HIS A 157 -3.11 -5.36 -1.32
N PHE A 158 -1.91 -4.96 -0.89
CA PHE A 158 -1.35 -3.64 -1.20
C PHE A 158 -1.00 -3.47 -2.70
N GLY A 159 -0.77 -4.56 -3.43
CA GLY A 159 -0.27 -4.56 -4.80
C GLY A 159 0.91 -5.51 -4.89
N VAL A 160 1.97 -5.11 -5.59
CA VAL A 160 3.25 -5.82 -5.58
C VAL A 160 4.03 -5.41 -4.33
N VAL A 161 4.34 -6.37 -3.46
CA VAL A 161 5.22 -6.17 -2.30
C VAL A 161 6.45 -7.04 -2.48
N LEU A 162 7.64 -6.45 -2.51
CA LEU A 162 8.92 -7.13 -2.65
C LEU A 162 9.63 -7.21 -1.30
N LEU A 163 9.99 -8.41 -0.86
CA LEU A 163 10.64 -8.63 0.43
C LEU A 163 12.17 -8.59 0.27
N TYR A 164 12.82 -7.84 1.15
CA TYR A 164 14.27 -7.76 1.23
C TYR A 164 14.77 -8.12 2.62
N HIS A 165 15.84 -8.91 2.65
CA HIS A 165 16.52 -9.33 3.87
C HIS A 165 17.92 -8.73 3.94
N LYS A 166 18.40 -8.41 5.15
CA LYS A 166 19.76 -7.92 5.34
C LYS A 166 20.72 -9.10 5.38
N ASN A 167 21.59 -9.20 4.38
CA ASN A 167 22.66 -10.20 4.31
C ASN A 167 24.01 -9.49 4.41
N GLY A 168 24.59 -9.51 5.62
CA GLY A 168 25.83 -8.79 5.93
C GLY A 168 25.68 -7.26 5.78
N PRO A 169 26.55 -6.59 4.98
CA PRO A 169 26.48 -5.15 4.77
C PRO A 169 25.43 -4.72 3.74
N THR A 170 24.80 -5.67 3.04
CA THR A 170 23.88 -5.41 1.93
C THR A 170 22.52 -6.04 2.16
N TYR A 171 21.58 -5.78 1.23
CA TYR A 171 20.29 -6.45 1.21
C TYR A 171 20.19 -7.40 0.04
N GLU A 172 19.46 -8.49 0.24
CA GLU A 172 19.13 -9.46 -0.81
C GLU A 172 17.62 -9.56 -0.97
N PHE A 173 17.17 -9.85 -2.19
CA PHE A 173 15.77 -10.03 -2.51
C PHE A 173 15.33 -11.44 -2.12
N TRP A 174 14.24 -11.58 -1.39
CA TRP A 174 13.72 -12.88 -0.92
C TRP A 174 12.49 -13.36 -1.67
N GLY A 175 11.96 -12.55 -2.57
CA GLY A 175 10.73 -12.83 -3.29
C GLY A 175 9.62 -11.82 -3.00
N PRO A 176 8.54 -11.86 -3.78
CA PRO A 176 7.37 -11.05 -3.53
C PRO A 176 6.46 -11.66 -2.46
N LEU A 177 5.61 -10.85 -1.83
CA LEU A 177 4.52 -11.32 -1.00
C LEU A 177 3.35 -11.74 -1.91
N VAL A 178 3.05 -13.04 -1.95
CA VAL A 178 2.04 -13.65 -2.82
C VAL A 178 1.11 -14.50 -1.99
N LYS A 179 -0.18 -14.52 -2.34
CA LYS A 179 -1.05 -15.60 -1.89
C LYS A 179 -0.77 -16.85 -2.72
N SER A 180 -0.38 -17.92 -2.03
CA SER A 180 -0.48 -19.30 -2.53
C SER A 180 -1.92 -19.77 -2.51
#